data_AF-A0A926AT87-F1
#
_entry.id   AF-A0A926AT87-F1
#
_cell.length_a   1.000
_cell.length_b   1.000
_cell.length_c   1.000
_cell.angle_alpha   90.00
_cell.angle_beta   90.00
_cell.angle_gamma   90.00
#
_symmetry.space_group_name_H-M   'P 1'
#
loop_
_entity.id
_entity.type
_entity.pdbx_description
1 polymer ?
#
loop_
_entity_poly.entity_id
_entity_poly.type
_entity_poly.pdbx_seq_one_letter_code
_entity_poly.pdbx_strand_id
1 'polypeptide(L)'
;MKISESVKVYELKFTAEEVIAFYFHSQNAFIELEGDKFTQYLTEDGIQNMLQLRQARKEENKKACELYQRCAKTLVQVSNATDQKYKKVVGLPLEIIPLQNPYQLKTHEKLQVKILFKGKPLPKYSLRTWYKAQTSESTIENIL
;
A
#
# COMPACT_ATOMS: atom_id res chain seq x y z
N MET A 1 -4.93 -24.16 1.85
CA MET A 1 -3.86 -23.79 0.90
C MET A 1 -2.59 -24.52 1.31
N LYS A 2 -2.27 -25.65 0.65
CA LYS A 2 -0.98 -26.32 0.85
C LYS A 2 0.06 -25.50 0.09
N ILE A 3 0.82 -24.67 0.79
CA ILE A 3 2.00 -24.01 0.21
C ILE A 3 3.13 -25.03 0.29
N SER A 4 3.23 -25.85 -0.75
CA SER A 4 4.37 -26.72 -1.00
C SER A 4 4.88 -26.37 -2.39
N GLU A 5 5.44 -25.18 -2.52
CA GLU A 5 6.27 -24.80 -3.66
C GLU A 5 7.53 -24.19 -3.09
N SER A 6 8.67 -24.78 -3.47
CA SER A 6 10.00 -24.30 -3.12
C SER A 6 10.08 -22.80 -3.37
N VAL A 7 10.47 -22.03 -2.35
CA VAL A 7 10.66 -20.58 -2.50
C VAL A 7 11.65 -20.35 -3.63
N LYS A 8 11.20 -19.70 -4.72
CA LYS A 8 12.09 -19.28 -5.80
C LYS A 8 12.92 -18.10 -5.32
N VAL A 9 14.23 -18.28 -5.27
CA VAL A 9 15.19 -17.22 -4.98
C VAL A 9 15.74 -16.69 -6.31
N TYR A 10 15.71 -15.38 -6.49
CA TYR A 10 16.29 -14.69 -7.64
C TYR A 10 17.52 -13.92 -7.19
N GLU A 11 18.66 -14.17 -7.82
CA GLU A 11 19.89 -13.42 -7.59
C GLU A 11 19.92 -12.20 -8.52
N LEU A 12 20.18 -11.03 -7.94
CA LEU A 12 20.30 -9.77 -8.66
C LEU A 12 21.70 -9.22 -8.46
N LYS A 13 22.41 -8.99 -9.57
CA LYS A 13 23.74 -8.37 -9.56
C LYS A 13 23.64 -6.91 -9.93
N PHE A 14 23.99 -6.04 -8.99
CA PHE A 14 24.07 -4.60 -9.22
C PHE A 14 25.49 -4.24 -9.67
N THR A 15 25.59 -3.35 -10.65
CA THR A 15 26.87 -2.91 -11.23
C THR A 15 27.10 -1.41 -11.12
N ALA A 16 26.15 -0.70 -10.52
CA ALA A 16 26.19 0.74 -10.31
C ALA A 16 25.59 1.10 -8.94
N GLU A 17 25.87 2.31 -8.47
CA GLU A 17 25.14 2.92 -7.36
C GLU A 17 23.78 3.39 -7.87
N GLU A 18 22.70 2.77 -7.40
CA GLU A 18 21.37 3.07 -7.90
C GLU A 18 20.25 2.81 -6.90
N VAL A 19 19.11 3.46 -7.13
CA VAL A 19 17.85 3.10 -6.50
C VAL A 19 17.02 2.23 -7.45
N ILE A 20 16.51 1.11 -6.96
CA ILE A 20 15.71 0.17 -7.74
C ILE A 20 14.35 0.02 -7.09
N ALA A 21 13.30 -0.03 -7.92
CA ALA A 21 11.95 -0.31 -7.49
C ALA A 21 11.56 -1.74 -7.88
N PHE A 22 11.33 -2.60 -6.89
CA PHE A 22 10.60 -3.84 -7.09
C PHE A 22 9.12 -3.56 -6.98
N TYR A 23 8.32 -4.12 -7.86
CA TYR A 23 6.88 -3.93 -7.84
C TYR A 23 6.14 -5.19 -8.24
N PHE A 24 4.94 -5.33 -7.69
CA PHE A 24 4.06 -6.45 -7.91
C PHE A 24 2.62 -5.96 -7.88
N HIS A 25 1.77 -6.55 -8.71
CA HIS A 25 0.34 -6.48 -8.48
C HIS A 25 -0.29 -7.85 -8.73
N SER A 26 -1.31 -8.18 -7.95
CA SER A 26 -2.13 -9.36 -8.20
C SER A 26 -3.10 -9.10 -9.34
N GLN A 27 -3.74 -10.15 -9.85
CA GLN A 27 -4.99 -9.99 -10.60
C GLN A 27 -6.12 -9.57 -9.64
N ASN A 28 -7.27 -9.18 -10.19
CA ASN A 28 -8.46 -8.92 -9.41
C ASN A 28 -8.90 -10.20 -8.70
N ALA A 29 -9.15 -10.09 -7.40
CA ALA A 29 -9.75 -11.13 -6.60
C ALA A 29 -11.18 -10.72 -6.23
N PHE A 30 -12.10 -11.68 -6.33
CA PHE A 30 -13.50 -11.52 -5.95
C PHE A 30 -13.74 -12.24 -4.63
N ILE A 31 -14.40 -11.56 -3.69
CA ILE A 31 -14.89 -12.16 -2.45
C ILE A 31 -16.34 -11.75 -2.25
N GLU A 32 -17.17 -12.69 -1.80
CA GLU A 32 -18.49 -12.43 -1.25
C GLU A 32 -18.45 -12.68 0.26
N LEU A 33 -18.96 -11.73 1.04
CA LEU A 33 -19.05 -11.82 2.49
C LEU A 33 -20.51 -11.68 2.94
N GLU A 34 -20.88 -12.42 3.98
CA GLU A 34 -22.14 -12.21 4.69
C GLU A 34 -22.17 -10.79 5.30
N GLY A 35 -23.37 -10.20 5.41
CA GLY A 35 -23.50 -8.78 5.73
C GLY A 35 -22.94 -8.37 7.10
N ASP A 36 -23.11 -9.22 8.10
CA ASP A 36 -22.57 -9.06 9.44
C ASP A 36 -21.02 -9.06 9.42
N LYS A 37 -20.41 -10.04 8.75
CA LYS A 37 -18.95 -10.13 8.58
C LYS A 37 -18.39 -8.95 7.82
N PHE A 38 -19.08 -8.50 6.77
CA PHE A 38 -18.63 -7.33 6.02
C PHE A 38 -18.73 -6.05 6.87
N THR A 39 -19.79 -5.89 7.66
CA THR A 39 -19.95 -4.76 8.56
C THR A 39 -18.86 -4.76 9.66
N GLN A 40 -18.54 -5.93 10.21
CA GLN A 40 -17.41 -6.09 11.14
C GLN A 40 -16.08 -5.71 10.48
N TYR A 41 -15.81 -6.24 9.28
CA TYR A 41 -14.61 -5.92 8.50
C TYR A 41 -14.45 -4.40 8.30
N LEU A 42 -15.48 -3.71 7.82
CA LEU A 42 -15.44 -2.26 7.61
C LEU A 42 -15.19 -1.49 8.92
N THR A 43 -15.68 -2.01 10.05
CA THR A 43 -15.50 -1.40 11.37
C THR A 43 -14.05 -1.55 11.85
N GLU A 44 -13.49 -2.76 11.76
CA GLU A 44 -12.11 -3.06 12.14
C GLU A 44 -11.10 -2.30 11.28
N ASP A 45 -11.33 -2.21 9.97
CA ASP A 45 -10.46 -1.47 9.05
C ASP A 45 -10.71 0.05 9.09
N GLY A 46 -11.76 0.52 9.78
CA GLY A 46 -12.10 1.93 9.92
C GLY A 46 -12.63 2.58 8.62
N ILE A 47 -13.30 1.81 7.76
CA ILE A 47 -13.86 2.24 6.47
C ILE A 47 -15.25 2.87 6.69
N GLN A 48 -15.26 4.03 7.34
CA GLN A 48 -16.47 4.69 7.85
C GLN A 48 -17.46 5.12 6.76
N ASN A 49 -16.95 5.58 5.61
CA ASN A 49 -17.79 6.00 4.49
C ASN A 49 -18.68 4.86 3.96
N MET A 50 -18.15 3.62 3.93
CA MET A 50 -18.93 2.46 3.48
C MET A 50 -19.93 1.98 4.54
N LEU A 51 -19.59 2.07 5.83
CA LEU A 51 -20.53 1.81 6.92
C LEU A 51 -21.75 2.74 6.84
N GLN A 52 -21.51 4.05 6.74
CA GLN A 52 -22.56 5.06 6.62
C GLN A 52 -23.43 4.85 5.39
N LEU A 53 -22.80 4.51 4.24
CA LEU A 53 -23.52 4.26 3.00
C LEU A 53 -24.46 3.05 3.12
N ARG A 54 -24.01 1.95 3.75
CA ARG A 54 -24.83 0.75 3.95
C ARG A 54 -25.99 1.02 4.90
N GLN A 55 -25.76 1.77 5.98
CA GLN A 55 -26.81 2.18 6.91
C GLN A 55 -27.88 3.03 6.24
N ALA A 56 -27.47 4.05 5.48
CA ALA A 56 -28.40 4.91 4.75
C ALA A 56 -29.28 4.12 3.75
N ARG A 57 -28.76 2.99 3.24
CA ARG A 57 -29.47 2.12 2.29
C ARG A 57 -30.17 0.92 2.94
N LYS A 58 -30.08 0.74 4.26
CA LYS A 58 -30.58 -0.43 5.00
C LYS A 58 -30.01 -1.75 4.45
N GLU A 59 -28.71 -1.77 4.18
CA GLU A 59 -27.98 -2.91 3.58
C GLU A 59 -27.00 -3.58 4.52
N GLU A 60 -26.99 -3.22 5.81
CA GLU A 60 -26.04 -3.72 6.80
C GLU A 60 -25.99 -5.26 6.82
N ASN A 61 -27.15 -5.89 6.77
CA ASN A 61 -27.29 -7.36 6.80
C ASN A 61 -27.28 -8.01 5.41
N LYS A 62 -27.18 -7.23 4.32
CA LYS A 62 -27.09 -7.81 2.97
C LYS A 62 -25.67 -8.26 2.69
N LYS A 63 -25.53 -9.36 1.94
CA LYS A 63 -24.23 -9.80 1.41
C LYS A 63 -23.52 -8.66 0.68
N ALA A 64 -22.20 -8.65 0.78
CA ALA A 64 -21.35 -7.69 0.10
C ALA A 64 -20.40 -8.41 -0.85
N CYS A 65 -20.29 -7.88 -2.06
CA CYS A 65 -19.31 -8.31 -3.06
C CYS A 65 -18.15 -7.31 -3.07
N GLU A 66 -16.93 -7.81 -2.96
CA GLU A 66 -15.72 -7.02 -3.05
C GLU A 66 -14.85 -7.51 -4.22
N LEU A 67 -14.40 -6.55 -5.02
CA LEU A 67 -13.32 -6.75 -5.99
C LEU A 67 -12.11 -5.98 -5.50
N TYR A 68 -11.03 -6.69 -5.20
CA TYR A 68 -9.81 -6.08 -4.71
C TYR A 68 -8.60 -6.53 -5.51
N GLN A 69 -7.56 -5.70 -5.48
CA GLN A 69 -6.28 -5.96 -6.12
C GLN A 69 -5.18 -5.49 -5.19
N ARG A 70 -4.14 -6.32 -5.01
CA ARG A 70 -2.97 -5.95 -4.21
C ARG A 70 -1.94 -5.30 -5.11
N CYS A 71 -1.43 -4.14 -4.73
CA CYS A 71 -0.31 -3.46 -5.37
C CYS A 71 0.79 -3.27 -4.33
N ALA A 72 2.00 -3.75 -4.62
CA ALA A 72 3.16 -3.60 -3.76
C ALA A 72 4.29 -2.95 -4.56
N LYS A 73 4.99 -2.02 -3.92
CA LYS A 73 6.20 -1.38 -4.45
C LYS A 73 7.20 -1.23 -3.31
N THR A 74 8.42 -1.66 -3.55
CA THR A 74 9.54 -1.58 -2.61
C THR A 74 10.70 -0.91 -3.30
N LEU A 75 11.29 0.09 -2.64
CA LEU A 75 12.54 0.68 -3.08
C LEU A 75 13.70 -0.04 -2.40
N VAL A 76 14.81 -0.19 -3.11
CA VAL A 76 16.10 -0.67 -2.60
C VAL A 76 17.17 0.28 -3.09
N GLN A 77 17.97 0.81 -2.17
CA GLN A 77 19.14 1.62 -2.51
C GLN A 77 20.40 0.76 -2.46
N VAL A 78 21.18 0.83 -3.53
CA VAL A 78 22.52 0.26 -3.62
C VAL A 78 23.51 1.39 -3.37
N SER A 79 24.35 1.23 -2.34
CA SER A 79 25.35 2.22 -1.91
C SER A 79 24.74 3.60 -1.63
N ASN A 80 25.39 4.69 -2.05
CA ASN A 80 24.98 6.07 -1.79
C ASN A 80 24.34 6.72 -3.03
N ALA A 81 23.49 5.97 -3.73
CA ALA A 81 22.84 6.45 -4.94
C ALA A 81 22.09 7.77 -4.73
N THR A 82 22.32 8.72 -5.64
CA THR A 82 21.68 10.05 -5.65
C THR A 82 20.70 10.21 -6.81
N ASP A 83 20.37 9.12 -7.48
CA ASP A 83 19.49 9.13 -8.66
C ASP A 83 18.02 9.42 -8.31
N GLN A 84 17.22 9.59 -9.37
CA GLN A 84 15.80 9.93 -9.28
C GLN A 84 14.87 8.74 -9.53
N LYS A 85 15.37 7.49 -9.52
CA LYS A 85 14.57 6.30 -9.84
C LYS A 85 13.50 6.04 -8.77
N TYR A 86 13.69 6.54 -7.53
CA TYR A 86 12.69 6.46 -6.44
C TYR A 86 11.30 7.01 -6.83
N LYS A 87 11.26 8.04 -7.70
CA LYS A 87 10.00 8.68 -8.14
C LYS A 87 9.49 8.20 -9.50
N LYS A 88 10.12 7.17 -10.08
CA LYS A 88 9.67 6.60 -11.36
C LYS A 88 8.30 5.96 -11.18
N VAL A 89 7.36 6.33 -12.06
CA VAL A 89 6.05 5.67 -12.21
C VAL A 89 6.26 4.33 -12.87
N VAL A 90 5.80 3.25 -12.25
CA VAL A 90 5.94 1.88 -12.78
C VAL A 90 4.63 1.31 -13.33
N GLY A 91 3.52 2.05 -13.23
CA GLY A 91 2.26 1.72 -13.88
C GLY A 91 1.37 0.78 -13.07
N LEU A 92 1.55 0.72 -11.74
CA LEU A 92 0.64 -0.03 -10.87
C LEU A 92 -0.77 0.61 -10.88
N PRO A 93 -1.84 -0.18 -10.76
CA PRO A 93 -3.21 0.35 -10.63
C PRO A 93 -3.38 1.32 -9.46
N LEU A 94 -2.76 1.05 -8.31
CA LEU A 94 -2.61 2.00 -7.21
C LEU A 94 -1.12 2.15 -6.91
N GLU A 95 -0.60 3.37 -6.97
CA GLU A 95 0.84 3.63 -6.83
C GLU A 95 1.11 4.80 -5.86
N ILE A 96 1.96 4.55 -4.87
CA ILE A 96 2.51 5.58 -3.97
C ILE A 96 3.89 5.96 -4.48
N ILE A 97 4.11 7.26 -4.71
CA ILE A 97 5.32 7.79 -5.33
C ILE A 97 5.94 8.85 -4.39
N PRO A 98 7.14 8.62 -3.85
CA PRO A 98 7.87 9.65 -3.11
C PRO A 98 8.22 10.85 -4.00
N LEU A 99 8.12 12.06 -3.46
CA LEU A 99 8.53 13.29 -4.16
C LEU A 99 10.00 13.67 -3.89
N GLN A 100 10.61 13.05 -2.89
CA GLN A 100 12.02 13.15 -2.54
C GLN A 100 12.60 11.76 -2.28
N ASN A 101 13.93 11.62 -2.38
CA ASN A 101 14.60 10.35 -2.14
C ASN A 101 14.43 9.98 -0.65
N PRO A 102 13.69 8.91 -0.30
CA PRO A 102 13.43 8.56 1.09
C PRO A 102 14.71 8.19 1.86
N TYR A 103 15.78 7.79 1.17
CA TYR A 103 17.06 7.42 1.80
C TYR A 103 17.95 8.62 2.15
N GLN A 104 17.59 9.82 1.68
CA GLN A 104 18.31 11.06 2.01
C GLN A 104 17.65 11.85 3.14
N LEU A 105 16.50 11.36 3.62
CA LEU A 105 15.76 12.02 4.70
C LEU A 105 16.53 11.92 6.02
N LYS A 106 16.51 13.02 6.76
CA LYS A 106 17.00 13.08 8.15
C LYS A 106 15.86 12.91 9.13
N THR A 107 16.20 12.63 10.39
CA THR A 107 15.22 12.59 11.48
C THR A 107 14.40 13.88 11.50
N HIS A 108 13.09 13.75 11.69
CA HIS A 108 12.10 14.84 11.66
C HIS A 108 11.85 15.50 10.30
N GLU A 109 12.54 15.09 9.23
CA GLU A 109 12.15 15.50 7.88
C GLU A 109 10.88 14.76 7.43
N LYS A 110 10.03 15.46 6.69
CA LYS A 110 8.79 14.90 6.17
C LYS A 110 9.04 14.26 4.81
N LEU A 111 8.43 13.10 4.58
CA LEU A 111 8.31 12.52 3.25
C LEU A 111 6.99 12.94 2.59
N GLN A 112 7.07 13.62 1.46
CA GLN A 112 5.91 13.90 0.63
C GLN A 112 5.74 12.76 -0.38
N VAL A 113 4.50 12.34 -0.57
CA VAL A 113 4.14 11.32 -1.55
C VAL A 113 3.00 11.79 -2.42
N LYS A 114 2.98 11.32 -3.67
CA LYS A 114 1.86 11.42 -4.58
C LYS A 114 1.23 10.03 -4.71
N ILE A 115 -0.10 9.97 -4.63
CA ILE A 115 -0.86 8.74 -4.86
C ILE A 115 -1.51 8.82 -6.24
N LEU A 116 -1.31 7.79 -7.05
CA LEU A 116 -1.95 7.61 -8.35
C LEU A 116 -2.90 6.41 -8.31
N PHE A 117 -4.09 6.58 -8.88
CA PHE A 117 -4.96 5.48 -9.27
C PHE A 117 -5.09 5.45 -10.80
N LYS A 118 -4.68 4.33 -11.41
CA LYS A 118 -4.65 4.12 -12.87
C LYS A 118 -3.93 5.27 -13.59
N GLY A 119 -2.77 5.67 -13.06
CA GLY A 119 -1.95 6.76 -13.59
C GLY A 119 -2.48 8.18 -13.35
N LYS A 120 -3.65 8.34 -12.73
CA LYS A 120 -4.26 9.65 -12.43
C LYS A 120 -4.13 9.98 -10.94
N PRO A 121 -3.96 11.26 -10.55
CA PRO A 121 -3.95 11.64 -9.14
C PRO A 121 -5.19 11.14 -8.41
N LEU A 122 -5.01 10.52 -7.25
CA LEU A 122 -6.10 10.07 -6.37
C LEU A 122 -6.23 11.04 -5.19
N PRO A 123 -7.17 12.00 -5.23
CA PRO A 123 -7.39 12.91 -4.12
C PRO A 123 -8.14 12.22 -2.96
N LYS A 124 -7.90 12.66 -1.73
CA LYS A 124 -8.63 12.23 -0.52
C LYS A 124 -8.51 10.73 -0.23
N TYR A 125 -7.28 10.25 -0.06
CA TYR A 125 -7.01 8.86 0.33
C TYR A 125 -6.20 8.83 1.62
N SER A 126 -6.71 8.14 2.64
CA SER A 126 -5.98 7.99 3.90
C SER A 126 -4.80 7.04 3.72
N LEU A 127 -3.61 7.51 4.05
CA LEU A 127 -2.41 6.68 4.07
C LEU A 127 -2.12 6.25 5.50
N ARG A 128 -1.84 4.96 5.71
CA ARG A 128 -1.36 4.44 7.00
C ARG A 128 0.13 4.17 6.92
N THR A 129 0.85 4.65 7.92
CA THR A 129 2.25 4.28 8.15
C THR A 129 2.34 3.42 9.40
N TRP A 130 3.33 2.53 9.44
CA TRP A 130 3.67 1.75 10.62
C TRP A 130 5.18 1.65 10.72
N TYR A 131 5.71 1.84 11.92
CA TYR A 131 7.09 1.54 12.24
C TYR A 131 7.17 0.99 13.66
N LYS A 132 8.19 0.17 13.92
CA LYS A 132 8.54 -0.29 15.27
C LYS A 132 9.62 0.63 15.82
N ALA A 133 9.34 1.36 16.89
CA ALA A 133 10.36 2.14 17.58
C ALA A 133 11.37 1.19 18.27
N GLN A 134 12.55 1.71 18.64
CA GLN A 134 13.53 0.94 19.43
C GLN A 134 13.01 0.63 20.85
N THR A 135 12.06 1.42 21.35
CA THR A 135 11.17 1.05 22.46
C THR A 135 9.97 0.28 21.91
N SER A 136 9.44 -0.69 22.64
CA SER A 136 8.45 -1.69 22.20
C SER A 136 7.08 -1.17 21.73
N GLU A 137 6.95 0.11 21.41
CA GLU A 137 5.74 0.74 20.90
C GLU A 137 5.79 0.89 19.38
N SER A 138 4.70 0.52 18.73
CA SER A 138 4.48 0.77 17.30
C SER A 138 3.39 1.80 17.13
N THR A 139 3.66 2.85 16.35
CA THR A 139 2.70 3.91 16.08
C THR A 139 2.10 3.72 14.69
N ILE A 140 0.77 3.73 14.61
CA ILE A 140 0.04 3.83 13.35
C ILE A 140 -0.42 5.28 13.21
N GLU A 141 0.03 5.96 12.16
CA GLU A 141 -0.45 7.30 11.83
C GLU A 141 -1.32 7.25 10.58
N ASN A 142 -2.52 7.83 10.65
CA ASN A 142 -3.34 8.13 9.48
C ASN A 142 -2.89 9.49 8.95
N ILE A 143 -2.22 9.51 7.80
CA ILE A 143 -1.88 10.73 7.08
C ILE A 143 -3.08 11.05 6.18
N LEU A 144 -3.67 12.23 6.41
CA LEU A 144 -4.88 12.75 5.77
C LEU A 144 -4.81 12.76 4.24
#